data_AF-A0A2P4PKI9-F1
#
_entry.id   AF-A0A2P4PKI9-F1
#
_cell.length_a   1.000
_cell.length_b   1.000
_cell.length_c   1.000
_cell.angle_alpha   90.00
_cell.angle_beta   90.00
_cell.angle_gamma   90.00
#
_symmetry.space_group_name_H-M   'P 1'
#
loop_
_entity.id
_entity.type
_entity.pdbx_description
1 polymer ?
#
loop_
_entity_poly.entity_id
_entity_poly.type
_entity_poly.pdbx_seq_one_letter_code
_entity_poly.pdbx_strand_id
1 'polypeptide(L)'
;MSLTQDKSTTRLEAIRIRVLYKLWLRQRRCWKSLRFILSDWVRNRKLQVGENTKSVSFEVEVAALTTMRDIFKTKMREYTEELVPFISNLLQSVVLHPNSLCLIIESLNLFTETEIIDPRAIWSVLMSYIADSVMKSNNLDVQLIARLCRFYQLVAQMGDDSDLYNEAKHDILSKYLYRFQIQSNAQILKHGLRAIAQFQAKEILSEYFPGSKILLVQLLNTNANPDIAKIEEWKLVLSKLISHEIDNMRRSLFKGVDASGGGAGSSGSESKDFLELKQRLTLIRSKIVDDWESGIVNPGLRVGFALASLLCFRPPINEEVNDKHLKSTRFYKLLANAIQDVTLTDHWIIRVGCVSKWCNFFVMGLQEVLPKTNKKGDNDVEENIVKSLIEDIMKRLNDARFPAVCQNSILAITGLCLALKSFNIMSLQHHATIIIRHLLDNFFVDAASVSKQNQDKTNDEVQFSVMMALGHLSTLVMTDEKLVSEIIDNLVMKLSEVDER
;
A
#
# COMPACT_ATOMS: atom_id res chain seq x y z
N MET A 1 30.43 -9.15 62.58
CA MET A 1 31.36 -9.09 61.44
C MET A 1 31.09 -10.29 60.52
N SER A 2 30.52 -10.09 59.32
CA SER A 2 30.62 -10.99 58.13
C SER A 2 29.55 -10.71 57.04
N LEU A 3 29.30 -9.45 56.67
CA LEU A 3 28.41 -9.11 55.53
C LEU A 3 29.18 -8.70 54.26
N THR A 4 30.51 -8.83 54.27
CA THR A 4 31.41 -8.39 53.18
C THR A 4 32.14 -9.53 52.48
N GLN A 5 32.08 -10.77 52.98
CA GLN A 5 32.79 -11.91 52.37
C GLN A 5 32.11 -12.51 51.12
N ASP A 6 30.79 -12.40 50.96
CA ASP A 6 30.09 -12.99 49.79
C ASP A 6 30.15 -12.15 48.50
N LYS A 7 30.42 -10.84 48.60
CA LYS A 7 30.47 -9.94 47.44
C LYS A 7 31.81 -9.99 46.71
N SER A 8 32.90 -10.21 47.44
CA SER A 8 34.25 -10.31 46.86
C SER A 8 34.47 -11.66 46.19
N THR A 9 33.95 -12.75 46.78
CA THR A 9 34.08 -14.12 46.26
C THR A 9 33.35 -14.30 44.92
N THR A 10 32.11 -13.81 44.82
CA THR A 10 31.30 -13.82 43.58
C THR A 10 31.89 -12.94 42.47
N ARG A 11 32.45 -11.77 42.82
CA ARG A 11 33.20 -10.94 41.86
C ARG A 11 34.46 -11.62 41.33
N LEU A 12 35.21 -12.24 42.22
CA LEU A 12 36.39 -13.03 41.85
C LEU A 12 35.99 -14.22 40.96
N GLU A 13 34.83 -14.82 41.20
CA GLU A 13 34.30 -15.89 40.35
C GLU A 13 33.90 -15.40 38.96
N ALA A 14 33.22 -14.25 38.84
CA ALA A 14 32.92 -13.62 37.55
C ALA A 14 34.20 -13.27 36.77
N ILE A 15 35.23 -12.74 37.46
CA ILE A 15 36.54 -12.47 36.88
C ILE A 15 37.23 -13.77 36.45
N ARG A 16 37.18 -14.81 37.28
CA ARG A 16 37.74 -16.13 36.98
C ARG A 16 37.17 -16.70 35.69
N ILE A 17 35.85 -16.65 35.50
CA ILE A 17 35.18 -17.11 34.28
C ILE A 17 35.70 -16.33 33.06
N ARG A 18 35.79 -15.00 33.15
CA ARG A 18 36.29 -14.15 32.05
C ARG A 18 37.77 -14.37 31.74
N VAL A 19 38.62 -14.55 32.76
CA VAL A 19 40.05 -14.83 32.59
C VAL A 19 40.24 -16.21 31.95
N LEU A 20 39.48 -17.22 32.38
CA LEU A 20 39.52 -18.56 31.77
C LEU A 20 39.06 -18.53 30.31
N TYR A 21 38.06 -17.73 29.97
CA TYR A 21 37.68 -17.50 28.57
C TYR A 21 38.84 -16.88 27.76
N LYS A 22 39.51 -15.84 28.28
CA LYS A 22 40.67 -15.24 27.62
C LYS A 22 41.87 -16.20 27.52
N LEU A 23 42.06 -17.07 28.50
CA LEU A 23 43.06 -18.13 28.44
C LEU A 23 42.71 -19.19 27.42
N TRP A 24 41.43 -19.60 27.32
CA TRP A 24 40.96 -20.52 26.30
C TRP A 24 41.20 -20.01 24.88
N LEU A 25 41.00 -18.70 24.63
CA LEU A 25 41.33 -18.08 23.33
C LEU A 25 42.80 -18.27 22.95
N ARG A 26 43.71 -18.33 23.93
CA ARG A 26 45.15 -18.55 23.71
C ARG A 26 45.54 -20.03 23.74
N GLN A 27 44.90 -20.83 24.59
CA GLN A 27 45.22 -22.23 24.84
C GLN A 27 43.94 -23.09 24.94
N ARG A 28 43.67 -23.87 23.89
CA ARG A 28 42.41 -24.64 23.76
C ARG A 28 42.21 -25.73 24.82
N ARG A 29 43.30 -26.19 25.47
CA ARG A 29 43.24 -27.23 26.51
C ARG A 29 42.42 -26.80 27.73
N CYS A 30 42.29 -25.50 27.97
CA CYS A 30 41.49 -24.93 29.06
C CYS A 30 39.97 -25.10 28.87
N TRP A 31 39.51 -25.60 27.72
CA TRP A 31 38.09 -25.86 27.45
C TRP A 31 37.43 -26.76 28.51
N LYS A 32 38.07 -27.88 28.88
CA LYS A 32 37.51 -28.83 29.85
C LYS A 32 37.23 -28.17 31.20
N SER A 33 38.14 -27.32 31.65
CA SER A 33 38.00 -26.57 32.91
C SER A 33 36.93 -25.48 32.82
N LEU A 34 36.86 -24.76 31.69
CA LEU A 34 35.83 -23.75 31.45
C LEU A 34 34.43 -24.38 31.36
N ARG A 35 34.28 -25.47 30.60
CA ARG A 35 33.05 -26.25 30.48
C ARG A 35 32.58 -26.78 31.83
N PHE A 36 33.48 -27.31 32.66
CA PHE A 36 33.15 -27.78 33.99
C PHE A 36 32.56 -26.66 34.85
N ILE A 37 33.19 -25.47 34.86
CA ILE A 37 32.71 -24.32 35.63
C ILE A 37 31.35 -23.84 35.13
N LEU A 38 31.16 -23.76 33.81
CA LEU A 38 29.87 -23.38 33.22
C LEU A 38 28.78 -24.41 33.53
N SER A 39 29.07 -25.70 33.42
CA SER A 39 28.15 -26.78 33.74
C SER A 39 27.77 -26.81 35.22
N ASP A 40 28.75 -26.58 36.11
CA ASP A 40 28.53 -26.53 37.55
C ASP A 40 27.67 -25.33 37.93
N TRP A 41 27.92 -24.17 37.31
CA TRP A 41 27.09 -22.98 37.48
C TRP A 41 25.63 -23.21 37.04
N VAL A 42 25.40 -23.81 35.86
CA VAL A 42 24.05 -24.15 35.37
C VAL A 42 23.33 -25.09 36.33
N ARG A 43 24.03 -26.11 36.82
CA ARG A 43 23.49 -27.08 37.79
C ARG A 43 23.11 -26.41 39.10
N ASN A 44 23.97 -25.53 39.63
CA ASN A 44 23.74 -24.84 40.89
C ASN A 44 22.59 -23.83 40.77
N ARG A 45 22.43 -23.18 39.60
CA ARG A 45 21.29 -22.31 39.32
C ARG A 45 19.96 -23.06 39.28
N LYS A 46 19.93 -24.27 38.74
CA LYS A 46 18.72 -25.13 38.74
C LYS A 46 18.22 -25.45 40.15
N LEU A 47 19.10 -25.47 41.15
CA LEU A 47 18.72 -25.75 42.54
C LEU A 47 18.14 -24.53 43.27
N GLN A 48 18.26 -23.32 42.70
CA GLN A 48 17.88 -22.05 43.34
C GLN A 48 16.54 -21.47 42.81
N VAL A 49 15.61 -22.33 42.36
CA VAL A 49 14.33 -21.89 41.76
C VAL A 49 13.53 -21.02 42.76
N GLY A 50 13.31 -19.75 42.41
CA GLY A 50 12.36 -18.86 43.12
C GLY A 50 12.95 -17.61 43.79
N GLU A 51 14.28 -17.45 43.86
CA GLU A 51 14.90 -16.22 44.38
C GLU A 51 15.22 -15.25 43.25
N ASN A 52 14.49 -14.13 43.17
CA ASN A 52 14.91 -12.99 42.35
C ASN A 52 16.34 -12.60 42.76
N THR A 53 17.27 -12.75 41.82
CA THR A 53 18.70 -12.63 42.07
C THR A 53 19.02 -11.25 42.62
N LYS A 54 19.32 -11.16 43.92
CA LYS A 54 20.04 -10.03 44.51
C LYS A 54 21.30 -9.79 43.66
N SER A 55 21.65 -8.51 43.45
CA SER A 55 22.66 -7.98 42.51
C SER A 55 24.02 -8.70 42.42
N VAL A 56 24.37 -9.50 43.41
CA VAL A 56 25.67 -10.16 43.56
C VAL A 56 25.76 -11.45 42.72
N SER A 57 24.68 -12.24 42.62
CA SER A 57 24.67 -13.44 41.76
C SER A 57 24.43 -13.11 40.28
N PHE A 58 23.95 -11.90 40.00
CA PHE A 58 23.76 -11.37 38.65
C PHE A 58 25.09 -11.14 37.91
N GLU A 59 26.16 -10.70 38.59
CA GLU A 59 27.46 -10.46 37.95
C GLU A 59 28.09 -11.77 37.41
N VAL A 60 27.95 -12.87 38.16
CA VAL A 60 28.41 -14.21 37.75
C VAL A 60 27.56 -14.75 36.60
N GLU A 61 26.24 -14.55 36.65
CA GLU A 61 25.31 -14.93 35.57
C GLU A 61 25.61 -14.21 34.26
N VAL A 62 25.81 -12.89 34.31
CA VAL A 62 26.22 -12.11 33.14
C VAL A 62 27.59 -12.58 32.65
N ALA A 63 28.56 -12.86 33.52
CA ALA A 63 29.88 -13.37 33.12
C ALA A 63 29.80 -14.76 32.45
N ALA A 64 28.99 -15.68 32.98
CA ALA A 64 28.78 -16.99 32.38
C ALA A 64 28.10 -16.88 31.00
N LEU A 65 27.00 -16.12 30.89
CA LEU A 65 26.26 -15.99 29.64
C LEU A 65 27.02 -15.19 28.57
N THR A 66 27.74 -14.13 28.96
CA THR A 66 28.62 -13.39 28.03
C THR A 66 29.74 -14.26 27.50
N THR A 67 30.36 -15.09 28.34
CA THR A 67 31.39 -16.02 27.88
C THR A 67 30.83 -17.11 26.96
N MET A 68 29.67 -17.69 27.27
CA MET A 68 28.98 -18.61 26.34
C MET A 68 28.72 -17.94 24.99
N ARG A 69 28.15 -16.74 24.98
CA ARG A 69 27.92 -15.94 23.76
C ARG A 69 29.21 -15.69 22.98
N ASP A 70 30.27 -15.28 23.65
CA ASP A 70 31.53 -14.94 22.99
C ASP A 70 32.26 -16.19 22.45
N ILE A 71 32.08 -17.36 23.08
CA ILE A 71 32.50 -18.66 22.53
C ILE A 71 31.76 -18.94 21.21
N PHE A 72 30.45 -18.71 21.17
CA PHE A 72 29.67 -18.88 19.93
C PHE A 72 30.13 -17.92 18.83
N LYS A 73 30.44 -16.66 19.14
CA LYS A 73 30.99 -15.71 18.16
C LYS A 73 32.33 -16.15 17.55
N THR A 74 33.15 -16.85 18.31
CA THR A 74 34.52 -17.17 17.89
C THR A 74 34.63 -18.51 17.17
N LYS A 75 34.04 -19.57 17.72
CA LYS A 75 34.16 -20.94 17.19
C LYS A 75 32.88 -21.73 17.40
N MET A 76 31.89 -21.43 16.59
CA MET A 76 30.55 -21.92 16.82
C MET A 76 30.37 -23.43 16.55
N ARG A 77 30.82 -23.91 15.40
CA ARG A 77 30.62 -25.31 14.96
C ARG A 77 31.23 -26.36 15.91
N GLU A 78 32.31 -26.01 16.61
CA GLU A 78 33.04 -26.94 17.49
C GLU A 78 32.39 -27.15 18.86
N TYR A 79 31.59 -26.19 19.34
CA TYR A 79 31.12 -26.15 20.74
C TYR A 79 29.60 -26.02 20.89
N THR A 80 28.86 -25.95 19.78
CA THR A 80 27.40 -25.78 19.77
C THR A 80 26.68 -26.94 20.46
N GLU A 81 27.01 -28.19 20.11
CA GLU A 81 26.38 -29.38 20.70
C GLU A 81 26.57 -29.47 22.23
N GLU A 82 27.68 -28.96 22.74
CA GLU A 82 28.00 -29.02 24.17
C GLU A 82 27.34 -27.90 24.98
N LEU A 83 27.15 -26.72 24.40
CA LEU A 83 26.66 -25.53 25.10
C LEU A 83 25.15 -25.26 24.91
N VAL A 84 24.53 -25.71 23.81
CA VAL A 84 23.08 -25.58 23.59
C VAL A 84 22.26 -26.22 24.72
N PRO A 85 22.60 -27.44 25.21
CA PRO A 85 21.88 -28.03 26.34
C PRO A 85 21.94 -27.18 27.61
N PHE A 86 23.02 -26.41 27.82
CA PHE A 86 23.12 -25.49 28.95
C PHE A 86 22.11 -24.35 28.83
N ILE A 87 21.96 -23.75 27.65
CA ILE A 87 20.97 -22.71 27.38
C ILE A 87 19.54 -23.26 27.53
N SER A 88 19.28 -24.43 26.95
CA SER A 88 17.95 -25.08 27.03
C SER A 88 17.54 -25.36 28.48
N ASN A 89 18.46 -25.89 29.27
CA ASN A 89 18.21 -26.16 30.68
C ASN A 89 17.95 -24.88 31.48
N LEU A 90 18.69 -23.80 31.21
CA LEU A 90 18.49 -22.53 31.91
C LEU A 90 17.12 -21.91 31.61
N LEU A 91 16.69 -21.92 30.34
CA LEU A 91 15.40 -21.35 29.95
C LEU A 91 14.21 -22.12 30.51
N GLN A 92 14.29 -23.45 30.59
CA GLN A 92 13.17 -24.28 31.05
C GLN A 92 13.04 -24.36 32.58
N SER A 93 14.12 -24.12 33.33
CA SER A 93 14.15 -24.42 34.78
C SER A 93 14.34 -23.21 35.70
N VAL A 94 14.71 -22.04 35.19
CA VAL A 94 15.07 -20.88 36.03
C VAL A 94 14.41 -19.60 35.52
N VAL A 95 13.88 -18.79 36.43
CA VAL A 95 13.46 -17.40 36.13
C VAL A 95 14.71 -16.53 36.07
N LEU A 96 15.07 -16.09 34.87
CA LEU A 96 16.28 -15.29 34.61
C LEU A 96 15.97 -13.80 34.58
N HIS A 97 16.98 -12.98 34.87
CA HIS A 97 16.88 -11.53 34.74
C HIS A 97 16.71 -11.13 33.25
N PRO A 98 15.94 -10.07 32.90
CA PRO A 98 15.73 -9.63 31.51
C PRO A 98 17.02 -9.44 30.70
N ASN A 99 18.04 -8.80 31.28
CA ASN A 99 19.37 -8.67 30.65
C ASN A 99 20.06 -10.01 30.33
N SER A 100 19.85 -11.02 31.17
CA SER A 100 20.39 -12.37 30.95
C SER A 100 19.65 -13.08 29.82
N LEU A 101 18.32 -12.90 29.75
CA LEU A 101 17.51 -13.34 28.62
C LEU A 101 17.96 -12.66 27.31
N CYS A 102 18.30 -11.36 27.33
CA CYS A 102 18.85 -10.67 26.17
C CYS A 102 20.15 -11.32 25.65
N LEU A 103 21.04 -11.76 26.54
CA LEU A 103 22.29 -12.44 26.18
C LEU A 103 22.03 -13.84 25.59
N ILE A 104 21.03 -14.54 26.10
CA ILE A 104 20.60 -15.83 25.55
C ILE A 104 20.00 -15.63 24.16
N ILE A 105 19.07 -14.69 23.97
CA ILE A 105 18.48 -14.40 22.65
C ILE A 105 19.55 -13.94 21.66
N GLU A 106 20.54 -13.14 22.10
CA GLU A 106 21.67 -12.77 21.25
C GLU A 106 22.49 -14.00 20.82
N SER A 107 22.67 -14.99 21.71
CA SER A 107 23.33 -16.25 21.36
C SER A 107 22.48 -17.08 20.38
N LEU A 108 21.17 -17.14 20.57
CA LEU A 108 20.24 -17.82 19.66
C LEU A 108 20.15 -17.15 18.29
N ASN A 109 20.24 -15.82 18.23
CA ASN A 109 20.32 -15.08 16.96
C ASN A 109 21.61 -15.39 16.20
N LEU A 110 22.73 -15.62 16.90
CA LEU A 110 23.97 -16.06 16.25
C LEU A 110 23.82 -17.48 15.68
N PHE A 111 23.01 -18.34 16.31
CA PHE A 111 22.69 -19.70 15.84
C PHE A 111 22.00 -19.68 14.50
N THR A 112 21.04 -18.78 14.34
CA THR A 112 20.33 -18.60 13.08
C THR A 112 21.17 -17.86 12.04
N GLU A 113 21.94 -16.84 12.41
CA GLU A 113 22.81 -16.09 11.48
C GLU A 113 23.92 -16.92 10.85
N THR A 114 24.37 -17.98 11.52
CA THR A 114 25.46 -18.86 11.03
C THR A 114 24.96 -20.16 10.39
N GLU A 115 23.63 -20.33 10.30
CA GLU A 115 22.96 -21.51 9.72
C GLU A 115 23.39 -22.86 10.33
N ILE A 116 23.86 -22.87 11.58
CA ILE A 116 24.30 -24.10 12.25
C ILE A 116 23.12 -24.88 12.82
N ILE A 117 22.06 -24.18 13.23
CA ILE A 117 20.83 -24.76 13.74
C ILE A 117 19.65 -24.11 13.03
N ASP A 118 18.71 -24.95 12.58
CA ASP A 118 17.49 -24.47 11.95
C ASP A 118 16.70 -23.53 12.88
N PRO A 119 16.30 -22.33 12.42
CA PRO A 119 15.52 -21.38 13.20
C PRO A 119 14.23 -21.98 13.78
N ARG A 120 13.66 -22.99 13.11
CA ARG A 120 12.47 -23.72 13.55
C ARG A 120 12.71 -24.54 14.82
N ALA A 121 13.85 -25.23 14.91
CA ALA A 121 14.22 -25.99 16.10
C ALA A 121 14.42 -25.06 17.30
N ILE A 122 15.04 -23.89 17.06
CA ILE A 122 15.19 -22.84 18.06
C ILE A 122 13.84 -22.24 18.47
N TRP A 123 12.94 -22.00 17.51
CA TRP A 123 11.60 -21.47 17.74
C TRP A 123 10.77 -22.38 18.64
N SER A 124 10.62 -23.64 18.24
CA SER A 124 9.78 -24.61 18.93
C SER A 124 10.26 -24.93 20.35
N VAL A 125 11.58 -25.04 20.56
CA VAL A 125 12.14 -25.52 21.84
C VAL A 125 12.49 -24.39 22.81
N LEU A 126 12.95 -23.23 22.32
CA LEU A 126 13.60 -22.21 23.16
C LEU A 126 12.95 -20.83 23.07
N MET A 127 12.70 -20.33 21.86
CA MET A 127 12.23 -18.95 21.67
C MET A 127 10.74 -18.77 21.92
N SER A 128 9.91 -19.80 21.68
CA SER A 128 8.46 -19.78 22.01
C SER A 128 8.22 -19.51 23.50
N TYR A 129 8.99 -20.15 24.38
CA TYR A 129 8.91 -19.95 25.83
C TYR A 129 9.23 -18.50 26.23
N ILE A 130 10.28 -17.93 25.64
CA ILE A 130 10.66 -16.53 25.88
C ILE A 130 9.57 -15.61 25.35
N ALA A 131 9.08 -15.85 24.13
CA ALA A 131 8.04 -15.05 23.50
C ALA A 131 6.74 -15.07 24.33
N ASP A 132 6.32 -16.24 24.84
CA ASP A 132 5.16 -16.38 25.73
C ASP A 132 5.34 -15.66 27.06
N SER A 133 6.54 -15.71 27.63
CA SER A 133 6.84 -14.99 28.88
C SER A 133 6.75 -13.47 28.69
N VAL A 134 7.21 -12.95 27.55
CA VAL A 134 7.08 -11.54 27.17
C VAL A 134 5.63 -11.17 26.89
N MET A 135 4.87 -12.05 26.22
CA MET A 135 3.44 -11.84 25.96
C MET A 135 2.57 -11.80 27.23
N LYS A 136 3.00 -12.47 28.30
CA LYS A 136 2.31 -12.42 29.61
C LYS A 136 2.73 -11.25 30.49
N SER A 137 3.86 -10.61 30.20
CA SER A 137 4.36 -9.46 30.96
C SER A 137 3.62 -8.17 30.63
N ASN A 138 3.38 -7.33 31.66
CA ASN A 138 2.78 -5.99 31.53
C ASN A 138 3.83 -4.90 31.27
N ASN A 139 5.05 -5.08 31.77
CA ASN A 139 6.17 -4.16 31.56
C ASN A 139 7.11 -4.72 30.49
N LEU A 140 7.01 -4.17 29.28
CA LEU A 140 7.78 -4.59 28.13
C LEU A 140 9.16 -3.92 28.13
N ASP A 141 10.22 -4.71 28.30
CA ASP A 141 11.60 -4.24 28.16
C ASP A 141 11.97 -4.07 26.67
N VAL A 142 12.37 -2.85 26.30
CA VAL A 142 12.71 -2.47 24.93
C VAL A 142 13.87 -3.30 24.39
N GLN A 143 14.88 -3.61 25.23
CA GLN A 143 16.07 -4.34 24.77
C GLN A 143 15.75 -5.80 24.44
N LEU A 144 14.89 -6.42 25.25
CA LEU A 144 14.43 -7.78 25.04
C LEU A 144 13.63 -7.89 23.74
N ILE A 145 12.71 -6.95 23.51
CA ILE A 145 11.91 -6.89 22.28
C ILE A 145 12.80 -6.64 21.06
N ALA A 146 13.77 -5.74 21.14
CA ALA A 146 14.69 -5.49 20.03
C ALA A 146 15.42 -6.77 19.59
N ARG A 147 15.82 -7.62 20.54
CA ARG A 147 16.50 -8.89 20.25
C ARG A 147 15.55 -9.99 19.78
N LEU A 148 14.31 -10.04 20.27
CA LEU A 148 13.25 -10.91 19.74
C LEU A 148 12.86 -10.53 18.30
N CYS A 149 12.67 -9.23 18.03
CA CYS A 149 12.39 -8.74 16.69
C CYS A 149 13.54 -9.03 15.72
N ARG A 150 14.80 -9.02 16.20
CA ARG A 150 15.94 -9.46 15.39
C ARG A 150 15.83 -10.94 15.02
N PHE A 151 15.39 -11.81 15.95
CA PHE A 151 15.13 -13.21 15.63
C PHE A 151 14.04 -13.35 14.55
N TYR A 152 12.93 -12.61 14.69
CA TYR A 152 11.85 -12.63 13.70
C TYR A 152 12.29 -12.16 12.32
N GLN A 153 13.20 -11.18 12.24
CA GLN A 153 13.81 -10.76 10.96
C GLN A 153 14.57 -11.92 10.32
N LEU A 154 15.35 -12.66 11.10
CA LEU A 154 16.15 -13.79 10.60
C LEU A 154 15.24 -14.93 10.13
N VAL A 155 14.16 -15.23 10.86
CA VAL A 155 13.16 -16.21 10.42
C VAL A 155 12.44 -15.76 9.14
N ALA A 156 12.18 -14.46 8.97
CA ALA A 156 11.58 -13.95 7.75
C ALA A 156 12.52 -14.01 6.53
N GLN A 157 13.84 -13.92 6.74
CA GLN A 157 14.84 -13.89 5.68
C GLN A 157 15.21 -15.27 5.13
N MET A 158 15.01 -16.34 5.89
CA MET A 158 15.28 -17.69 5.40
C MET A 158 14.16 -18.12 4.45
N GLY A 159 14.54 -18.40 3.20
CA GLY A 159 13.65 -18.68 2.07
C GLY A 159 13.19 -20.14 1.97
N ASP A 160 13.03 -20.85 3.10
CA ASP A 160 12.49 -22.21 3.06
C ASP A 160 10.97 -22.18 2.90
N ASP A 161 10.48 -22.62 1.74
CA ASP A 161 9.05 -22.70 1.40
C ASP A 161 8.35 -23.93 1.99
N SER A 162 8.93 -24.57 3.02
CA SER A 162 8.29 -25.71 3.67
C SER A 162 7.00 -25.29 4.38
N ASP A 163 5.93 -26.08 4.24
CA ASP A 163 4.63 -25.83 4.90
C ASP A 163 4.78 -25.59 6.41
N LEU A 164 5.64 -26.36 7.06
CA LEU A 164 5.91 -26.27 8.49
C LEU A 164 6.69 -25.01 8.89
N TYR A 165 7.41 -24.39 7.93
CA TYR A 165 8.09 -23.12 8.12
C TYR A 165 7.11 -21.95 7.95
N ASN A 166 6.19 -22.08 7.00
CA ASN A 166 5.10 -21.14 6.79
C ASN A 166 4.14 -21.11 7.99
N GLU A 167 3.86 -22.26 8.62
CA GLU A 167 3.12 -22.32 9.89
C GLU A 167 3.83 -21.56 11.03
N ALA A 168 5.15 -21.69 11.13
CA ALA A 168 5.93 -20.96 12.14
C ALA A 168 5.95 -19.44 11.87
N LYS A 169 6.05 -19.02 10.60
CA LYS A 169 5.92 -17.61 10.19
C LYS A 169 4.53 -17.06 10.52
N HIS A 170 3.48 -17.84 10.22
CA HIS A 170 2.09 -17.52 10.53
C HIS A 170 1.89 -17.31 12.04
N ASP A 171 2.39 -18.23 12.87
CA ASP A 171 2.31 -18.11 14.32
C ASP A 171 3.02 -16.86 14.85
N ILE A 172 4.20 -16.53 14.31
CA ILE A 172 4.96 -15.33 14.68
C ILE A 172 4.20 -14.05 14.30
N LEU A 173 3.63 -13.98 13.10
CA LEU A 173 2.89 -12.82 12.60
C LEU A 173 1.58 -12.60 13.36
N SER A 174 0.78 -13.66 13.54
CA SER A 174 -0.56 -13.58 14.12
C SER A 174 -0.56 -13.40 15.64
N LYS A 175 0.26 -14.16 16.38
CA LYS A 175 0.21 -14.20 17.85
C LYS A 175 1.17 -13.21 18.51
N TYR A 176 2.36 -13.00 17.94
CA TYR A 176 3.44 -12.28 18.63
C TYR A 176 3.67 -10.87 18.09
N LEU A 177 3.77 -10.69 16.77
CA LEU A 177 3.99 -9.37 16.17
C LEU A 177 2.76 -8.45 16.27
N TYR A 178 1.56 -9.01 16.42
CA TYR A 178 0.32 -8.26 16.63
C TYR A 178 0.35 -7.38 17.91
N ARG A 179 0.85 -7.90 19.04
CA ARG A 179 0.87 -7.15 20.32
C ARG A 179 1.83 -5.95 20.31
N PHE A 180 2.85 -5.97 19.46
CA PHE A 180 3.84 -4.88 19.36
C PHE A 180 3.37 -3.69 18.51
N GLN A 181 2.24 -3.83 17.81
CA GLN A 181 1.61 -2.76 17.02
C GLN A 181 0.78 -1.82 17.89
N ILE A 182 0.06 -2.38 18.87
CA ILE A 182 -0.80 -1.64 19.78
C ILE A 182 0.03 -1.24 21.02
N GLN A 183 1.12 -0.51 20.79
CA GLN A 183 2.01 -0.04 21.87
C GLN A 183 2.15 1.47 21.81
N SER A 184 1.97 2.12 22.96
CA SER A 184 2.17 3.56 23.10
C SER A 184 3.65 3.96 22.99
N ASN A 185 4.59 3.01 23.07
CA ASN A 185 6.02 3.26 23.03
C ASN A 185 6.58 3.16 21.59
N ALA A 186 7.06 4.29 21.06
CA ALA A 186 7.58 4.40 19.70
C ALA A 186 8.80 3.50 19.42
N GLN A 187 9.65 3.21 20.41
CA GLN A 187 10.84 2.37 20.20
C GLN A 187 10.47 0.90 19.98
N ILE A 188 9.48 0.39 20.69
CA ILE A 188 8.97 -0.98 20.54
C ILE A 188 8.32 -1.13 19.16
N LEU A 189 7.50 -0.16 18.77
CA LEU A 189 6.86 -0.11 17.46
C LEU A 189 7.91 -0.09 16.33
N LYS A 190 8.97 0.70 16.47
CA LYS A 190 10.09 0.75 15.52
C LYS A 190 10.70 -0.64 15.29
N HIS A 191 11.00 -1.38 16.36
CA HIS A 191 11.57 -2.72 16.24
C HIS A 191 10.59 -3.74 15.63
N GLY A 192 9.31 -3.65 15.99
CA GLY A 192 8.24 -4.46 15.38
C GLY A 192 8.11 -4.22 13.89
N LEU A 193 8.05 -2.96 13.45
CA LEU A 193 7.94 -2.59 12.02
C LEU A 193 9.15 -3.03 11.20
N ARG A 194 10.38 -2.93 11.75
CA ARG A 194 11.57 -3.49 11.07
C ARG A 194 11.48 -5.00 10.89
N ALA A 195 10.89 -5.71 11.84
CA ALA A 195 10.69 -7.15 11.71
C ALA A 195 9.66 -7.48 10.63
N ILE A 196 8.51 -6.80 10.65
CA ILE A 196 7.43 -6.99 9.67
C ILE A 196 7.92 -6.70 8.25
N ALA A 197 8.73 -5.66 8.04
CA ALA A 197 9.26 -5.31 6.73
C ALA A 197 10.07 -6.45 6.05
N GLN A 198 10.59 -7.41 6.81
CA GLN A 198 11.33 -8.54 6.24
C GLN A 198 10.40 -9.65 5.69
N PHE A 199 9.18 -9.80 6.20
CA PHE A 199 8.20 -10.81 5.73
C PHE A 199 7.69 -10.52 4.31
N GLN A 200 7.20 -11.55 3.62
CA GLN A 200 6.70 -11.36 2.25
C GLN A 200 5.41 -10.54 2.25
N ALA A 201 5.21 -9.72 1.22
CA ALA A 201 4.04 -8.84 1.13
C ALA A 201 2.70 -9.63 1.10
N LYS A 202 2.69 -10.85 0.54
CA LYS A 202 1.51 -11.74 0.56
C LYS A 202 1.12 -12.14 1.98
N GLU A 203 2.10 -12.58 2.77
CA GLU A 203 1.92 -12.98 4.18
C GLU A 203 1.42 -11.82 5.03
N ILE A 204 2.00 -10.62 4.80
CA ILE A 204 1.53 -9.39 5.45
C ILE A 204 0.08 -9.11 5.02
N LEU A 205 -0.24 -9.09 3.73
CA LEU A 205 -1.61 -8.76 3.27
C LEU A 205 -2.68 -9.74 3.76
N SER A 206 -2.39 -11.05 3.77
CA SER A 206 -3.38 -12.09 4.14
C SER A 206 -3.64 -12.16 5.64
N GLU A 207 -2.65 -11.84 6.48
CA GLU A 207 -2.74 -12.09 7.94
C GLU A 207 -2.72 -10.80 8.76
N TYR A 208 -2.06 -9.75 8.27
CA TYR A 208 -1.82 -8.51 9.01
C TYR A 208 -2.94 -7.48 8.80
N PHE A 209 -3.43 -7.31 7.57
CA PHE A 209 -4.41 -6.26 7.23
C PHE A 209 -5.89 -6.58 7.48
N PRO A 210 -6.38 -7.85 7.51
CA PRO A 210 -7.80 -8.11 7.76
C PRO A 210 -8.26 -7.72 9.18
N GLY A 211 -7.35 -7.60 10.16
CA GLY A 211 -7.65 -7.23 11.54
C GLY A 211 -7.42 -5.75 11.90
N SER A 212 -6.82 -4.95 11.00
CA SER A 212 -6.13 -3.72 11.40
C SER A 212 -6.87 -2.41 11.07
N LYS A 213 -8.17 -2.31 11.39
CA LYS A 213 -8.84 -0.99 11.44
C LYS A 213 -8.09 -0.03 12.38
N ILE A 214 -7.47 -0.57 13.42
CA ILE A 214 -6.70 0.16 14.44
C ILE A 214 -5.40 0.78 13.87
N LEU A 215 -4.71 0.11 12.95
CA LEU A 215 -3.44 0.61 12.40
C LEU A 215 -3.64 1.79 11.45
N LEU A 216 -4.64 1.71 10.57
CA LEU A 216 -5.02 2.84 9.70
C LEU A 216 -5.44 4.04 10.55
N VAL A 217 -6.21 3.79 11.61
CA VAL A 217 -6.61 4.83 12.57
C VAL A 217 -5.40 5.42 13.30
N GLN A 218 -4.39 4.63 13.70
CA GLN A 218 -3.17 5.15 14.34
C GLN A 218 -2.25 5.94 13.39
N LEU A 219 -2.14 5.52 12.12
CA LEU A 219 -1.40 6.24 11.08
C LEU A 219 -2.06 7.57 10.70
N LEU A 220 -3.41 7.58 10.66
CA LEU A 220 -4.19 8.74 10.22
C LEU A 220 -4.53 9.70 11.36
N ASN A 221 -4.64 9.24 12.62
CA ASN A 221 -4.81 10.09 13.79
C ASN A 221 -3.46 10.63 14.30
N THR A 222 -2.83 11.48 13.50
CA THR A 222 -1.60 12.23 13.83
C THR A 222 -1.74 13.10 15.08
N ASN A 223 -2.97 13.37 15.53
CA ASN A 223 -3.26 14.26 16.66
C ASN A 223 -3.11 13.58 18.03
N ALA A 224 -3.12 12.24 18.10
CA ALA A 224 -3.08 11.52 19.38
C ALA A 224 -1.67 11.15 19.84
N ASN A 225 -0.72 10.91 18.91
CA ASN A 225 0.68 10.63 19.22
C ASN A 225 1.60 10.99 18.02
N PRO A 226 2.19 12.21 17.99
CA PRO A 226 2.95 12.70 16.85
C PRO A 226 4.26 11.93 16.59
N ASP A 227 4.80 11.23 17.59
CA ASP A 227 6.04 10.46 17.46
C ASP A 227 5.85 9.12 16.74
N ILE A 228 4.63 8.57 16.76
CA ILE A 228 4.29 7.28 16.13
C ILE A 228 4.17 7.43 14.60
N ALA A 229 3.62 8.55 14.13
CA ALA A 229 3.46 8.86 12.71
C ALA A 229 4.78 9.21 12.01
N LYS A 230 5.83 9.60 12.77
CA LYS A 230 7.15 9.99 12.23
C LYS A 230 8.14 8.83 12.12
N ILE A 231 7.75 7.61 12.44
CA ILE A 231 8.64 6.45 12.39
C ILE A 231 8.93 6.10 10.92
N GLU A 232 10.19 6.26 10.49
CA GLU A 232 10.65 6.02 9.12
C GLU A 232 10.42 4.57 8.66
N GLU A 233 10.41 3.62 9.58
CA GLU A 233 10.20 2.19 9.31
C GLU A 233 8.83 1.90 8.68
N TRP A 234 7.83 2.76 8.87
CA TRP A 234 6.55 2.67 8.14
C TRP A 234 6.76 2.75 6.64
N LYS A 235 7.72 3.57 6.18
CA LYS A 235 8.07 3.68 4.76
C LYS A 235 8.51 2.33 4.20
N LEU A 236 9.27 1.53 4.95
CA LEU A 236 9.75 0.22 4.49
C LEU A 236 8.61 -0.77 4.27
N VAL A 237 7.65 -0.80 5.19
CA VAL A 237 6.48 -1.68 5.09
C VAL A 237 5.58 -1.22 3.95
N LEU A 238 5.23 0.08 3.92
CA LEU A 238 4.36 0.65 2.90
C LEU A 238 4.98 0.58 1.50
N SER A 239 6.28 0.84 1.35
CA SER A 239 6.95 0.73 0.05
C SER A 239 6.92 -0.71 -0.45
N LYS A 240 7.08 -1.70 0.43
CA LYS A 240 7.05 -3.11 0.05
C LYS A 240 5.65 -3.54 -0.38
N LEU A 241 4.62 -3.09 0.32
CA LEU A 241 3.22 -3.33 -0.06
C LEU A 241 2.88 -2.65 -1.37
N ILE A 242 3.20 -1.37 -1.53
CA ILE A 242 2.95 -0.61 -2.75
C ILE A 242 3.70 -1.22 -3.93
N SER A 243 4.97 -1.62 -3.76
CA SER A 243 5.73 -2.27 -4.83
C SER A 243 5.11 -3.61 -5.20
N HIS A 244 4.73 -4.42 -4.22
CA HIS A 244 4.01 -5.68 -4.47
C HIS A 244 2.67 -5.45 -5.19
N GLU A 245 1.94 -4.39 -4.88
CA GLU A 245 0.69 -4.04 -5.59
C GLU A 245 0.94 -3.58 -7.03
N ILE A 246 2.01 -2.80 -7.26
CA ILE A 246 2.41 -2.36 -8.60
C ILE A 246 2.86 -3.56 -9.44
N ASP A 247 3.65 -4.48 -8.84
CA ASP A 247 4.20 -5.65 -9.53
C ASP A 247 3.12 -6.71 -9.79
N ASN A 248 2.22 -6.93 -8.82
CA ASN A 248 1.13 -7.90 -8.93
C ASN A 248 -0.19 -7.24 -9.34
N MET A 249 -0.17 -6.31 -10.30
CA MET A 249 -1.32 -5.59 -10.89
C MET A 249 -2.45 -6.48 -11.50
N ARG A 250 -2.63 -7.71 -11.04
CA ARG A 250 -3.87 -8.48 -11.14
C ARG A 250 -4.85 -7.96 -10.09
N ARG A 251 -5.73 -7.06 -10.54
CA ARG A 251 -7.12 -6.89 -10.07
C ARG A 251 -7.37 -7.32 -8.62
N SER A 252 -7.48 -6.29 -7.77
CA SER A 252 -8.54 -6.10 -6.77
C SER A 252 -8.29 -6.44 -5.29
N LEU A 253 -7.59 -5.55 -4.60
CA LEU A 253 -7.88 -5.23 -3.19
C LEU A 253 -9.05 -4.23 -3.02
N PHE A 254 -9.51 -3.61 -4.12
CA PHE A 254 -10.71 -2.75 -4.16
C PHE A 254 -11.88 -3.34 -4.98
N LYS A 255 -11.93 -4.67 -5.21
CA LYS A 255 -13.21 -5.34 -5.54
C LYS A 255 -13.83 -5.86 -4.25
N GLY A 256 -14.36 -4.91 -3.52
CA GLY A 256 -15.42 -5.10 -2.54
C GLY A 256 -16.00 -3.71 -2.36
N VAL A 257 -16.63 -3.17 -3.42
CA VAL A 257 -18.08 -2.89 -3.30
C VAL A 257 -18.94 -3.41 -4.46
N ASP A 258 -18.50 -3.53 -5.73
CA ASP A 258 -19.48 -3.74 -6.84
C ASP A 258 -19.13 -4.82 -7.90
N ALA A 259 -18.64 -6.00 -7.50
CA ALA A 259 -18.47 -7.09 -8.48
C ALA A 259 -18.51 -8.51 -7.89
N SER A 260 -19.63 -8.88 -7.27
CA SER A 260 -20.08 -10.27 -7.24
C SER A 260 -21.60 -10.27 -7.37
N GLY A 261 -22.09 -10.64 -8.55
CA GLY A 261 -23.51 -10.83 -8.78
C GLY A 261 -24.08 -11.91 -7.85
N GLY A 262 -25.30 -11.67 -7.38
CA GLY A 262 -26.18 -12.71 -6.85
C GLY A 262 -25.93 -13.11 -5.39
N GLY A 263 -26.18 -12.19 -4.46
CA GLY A 263 -26.23 -12.52 -3.04
C GLY A 263 -26.80 -11.37 -2.21
N ALA A 264 -28.13 -11.31 -2.11
CA ALA A 264 -28.79 -10.52 -1.09
C ALA A 264 -28.40 -11.10 0.29
N GLY A 265 -27.45 -10.48 0.98
CA GLY A 265 -27.05 -10.97 2.31
C GLY A 265 -25.73 -10.43 2.85
N SER A 266 -25.69 -9.15 3.20
CA SER A 266 -25.27 -8.66 4.53
C SER A 266 -25.07 -7.15 4.46
N SER A 267 -26.07 -6.39 4.91
CA SER A 267 -25.89 -4.99 5.31
C SER A 267 -25.05 -4.97 6.58
N GLY A 268 -23.73 -5.18 6.44
CA GLY A 268 -22.78 -4.84 7.48
C GLY A 268 -22.84 -3.32 7.65
N SER A 269 -23.41 -2.87 8.76
CA SER A 269 -23.43 -1.48 9.18
C SER A 269 -22.04 -0.85 8.94
N GLU A 270 -21.95 0.05 7.94
CA GLU A 270 -20.74 0.84 7.70
C GLU A 270 -20.35 1.48 9.04
N SER A 271 -19.14 1.21 9.56
CA SER A 271 -18.71 1.77 10.84
C SER A 271 -18.86 3.30 10.81
N LYS A 272 -19.36 3.89 11.91
CA LYS A 272 -19.63 5.34 12.00
C LYS A 272 -18.45 6.19 11.49
N ASP A 273 -17.23 5.77 11.77
CA ASP A 273 -15.99 6.43 11.33
C ASP A 273 -15.82 6.43 9.79
N PHE A 274 -16.21 5.36 9.12
CA PHE A 274 -16.18 5.28 7.65
C PHE A 274 -17.23 6.19 7.03
N LEU A 275 -18.41 6.30 7.65
CA LEU A 275 -19.45 7.21 7.21
C LEU A 275 -19.01 8.67 7.36
N GLU A 276 -18.35 9.02 8.48
CA GLU A 276 -17.78 10.35 8.71
C GLU A 276 -16.69 10.68 7.68
N LEU A 277 -15.80 9.73 7.37
CA LEU A 277 -14.77 9.90 6.35
C LEU A 277 -15.37 10.08 4.94
N LYS A 278 -16.39 9.30 4.60
CA LYS A 278 -17.12 9.42 3.33
C LYS A 278 -17.82 10.77 3.20
N GLN A 279 -18.40 11.27 4.29
CA GLN A 279 -18.99 12.62 4.36
C GLN A 279 -17.91 13.70 4.18
N ARG A 280 -16.80 13.61 4.90
CA ARG A 280 -15.67 14.55 4.78
C ARG A 280 -15.09 14.57 3.37
N LEU A 281 -14.93 13.41 2.76
CA LEU A 281 -14.45 13.30 1.38
C LEU A 281 -15.45 13.89 0.39
N THR A 282 -16.76 13.74 0.64
CA THR A 282 -17.81 14.37 -0.17
C THR A 282 -17.78 15.90 -0.03
N LEU A 283 -17.55 16.42 1.18
CA LEU A 283 -17.37 17.87 1.43
C LEU A 283 -16.13 18.44 0.73
N ILE A 284 -15.02 17.71 0.73
CA ILE A 284 -13.80 18.13 0.00
C ILE A 284 -14.08 18.17 -1.50
N ARG A 285 -14.78 17.15 -2.03
CA ARG A 285 -15.15 17.10 -3.45
C ARG A 285 -16.06 18.26 -3.86
N SER A 286 -17.10 18.56 -3.09
CA SER A 286 -18.00 19.68 -3.39
C SER A 286 -17.24 21.00 -3.34
N LYS A 287 -16.39 21.19 -2.32
CA LYS A 287 -15.57 22.39 -2.18
C LYS A 287 -14.65 22.63 -3.39
N ILE A 288 -14.01 21.59 -3.93
CA ILE A 288 -13.15 21.72 -5.11
C ILE A 288 -13.94 22.26 -6.31
N VAL A 289 -15.15 21.72 -6.54
CA VAL A 289 -16.01 22.15 -7.66
C VAL A 289 -16.53 23.57 -7.42
N ASP A 290 -16.94 23.90 -6.19
CA ASP A 290 -17.46 25.21 -5.82
C ASP A 290 -16.38 26.31 -5.90
N ASP A 291 -15.16 26.02 -5.42
CA ASP A 291 -14.01 26.94 -5.48
C ASP A 291 -13.62 27.22 -6.95
N TRP A 292 -13.68 26.20 -7.82
CA TRP A 292 -13.44 26.36 -9.26
C TRP A 292 -14.56 27.17 -9.94
N GLU A 293 -15.83 26.83 -9.68
CA GLU A 293 -16.99 27.51 -10.28
C GLU A 293 -17.07 28.99 -9.90
N SER A 294 -16.74 29.30 -8.64
CA SER A 294 -16.74 30.69 -8.13
C SER A 294 -15.57 31.53 -8.64
N GLY A 295 -14.56 30.92 -9.28
CA GLY A 295 -13.38 31.63 -9.78
C GLY A 295 -12.46 32.18 -8.68
N ILE A 296 -12.61 31.72 -7.44
CA ILE A 296 -11.78 32.14 -6.29
C ILE A 296 -10.36 31.56 -6.40
N VAL A 297 -10.18 30.52 -7.22
CA VAL A 297 -8.91 29.83 -7.42
C VAL A 297 -7.91 30.71 -8.20
N ASN A 298 -6.68 30.75 -7.72
CA ASN A 298 -5.57 31.42 -8.41
C ASN A 298 -5.44 30.92 -9.87
N PRO A 299 -5.22 31.80 -10.87
CA PRO A 299 -5.17 31.42 -12.28
C PRO A 299 -4.21 30.25 -12.59
N GLY A 300 -3.06 30.18 -11.93
CA GLY A 300 -2.09 29.08 -12.11
C GLY A 300 -2.55 27.72 -11.57
N LEU A 301 -3.52 27.68 -10.65
CA LEU A 301 -4.09 26.45 -10.08
C LEU A 301 -5.40 26.05 -10.76
N ARG A 302 -5.97 26.94 -11.58
CA ARG A 302 -7.27 26.77 -12.21
C ARG A 302 -7.37 25.49 -13.05
N VAL A 303 -6.31 25.16 -13.79
CA VAL A 303 -6.20 23.91 -14.57
C VAL A 303 -6.31 22.67 -13.66
N GLY A 304 -5.59 22.67 -12.54
CA GLY A 304 -5.61 21.55 -11.59
C GLY A 304 -6.99 21.36 -10.96
N PHE A 305 -7.65 22.47 -10.61
CA PHE A 305 -9.02 22.47 -10.10
C PHE A 305 -10.03 22.01 -11.15
N ALA A 306 -9.89 22.41 -12.42
CA ALA A 306 -10.73 21.93 -13.51
C ALA A 306 -10.58 20.40 -13.72
N LEU A 307 -9.34 19.90 -13.76
CA LEU A 307 -9.06 18.46 -13.87
C LEU A 307 -9.57 17.64 -12.68
N ALA A 308 -9.46 18.18 -11.46
CA ALA A 308 -10.01 17.56 -10.27
C ALA A 308 -11.54 17.59 -10.27
N SER A 309 -12.14 18.68 -10.77
CA SER A 309 -13.60 18.82 -10.87
C SER A 309 -14.23 17.78 -11.78
N LEU A 310 -13.57 17.35 -12.87
CA LEU A 310 -14.04 16.23 -13.71
C LEU A 310 -14.21 14.91 -12.90
N LEU A 311 -13.41 14.70 -11.86
CA LEU A 311 -13.51 13.53 -10.98
C LEU A 311 -14.45 13.76 -9.79
N CYS A 312 -14.46 14.97 -9.26
CA CYS A 312 -15.16 15.32 -8.03
C CYS A 312 -16.62 15.73 -8.26
N PHE A 313 -17.02 16.06 -9.49
CA PHE A 313 -18.37 16.50 -9.81
C PHE A 313 -19.40 15.41 -9.46
N ARG A 314 -20.29 15.77 -8.53
CA ARG A 314 -21.46 14.99 -8.14
C ARG A 314 -22.61 15.94 -7.89
N PRO A 315 -23.56 16.06 -8.81
CA PRO A 315 -24.70 16.93 -8.61
C PRO A 315 -25.60 16.37 -7.49
N PRO A 316 -26.26 17.24 -6.71
CA PRO A 316 -27.32 16.80 -5.81
C PRO A 316 -28.44 16.20 -6.68
N ILE A 317 -28.75 14.94 -6.43
CA ILE A 317 -29.81 14.22 -7.13
C ILE A 317 -31.14 14.76 -6.59
N ASN A 318 -31.59 15.91 -7.08
CA ASN A 318 -32.90 16.44 -6.73
C ASN A 318 -33.99 15.62 -7.44
N GLU A 319 -34.98 15.16 -6.69
CA GLU A 319 -36.06 14.29 -7.18
C GLU A 319 -37.09 15.03 -8.06
N GLU A 320 -37.01 16.36 -8.12
CA GLU A 320 -37.88 17.20 -8.95
C GLU A 320 -37.12 17.64 -10.20
N VAL A 321 -37.13 16.79 -11.23
CA VAL A 321 -36.79 17.17 -12.60
C VAL A 321 -37.92 18.05 -13.13
N ASN A 322 -37.94 19.32 -12.73
CA ASN A 322 -38.70 20.34 -13.45
C ASN A 322 -37.98 20.59 -14.77
N ASP A 323 -38.74 20.79 -15.86
CA ASP A 323 -38.32 21.09 -17.23
C ASP A 323 -37.23 22.19 -17.31
N LYS A 324 -36.00 21.83 -16.96
CA LYS A 324 -34.84 22.72 -17.01
C LYS A 324 -34.21 22.53 -18.37
N HIS A 325 -34.25 23.58 -19.19
CA HIS A 325 -33.44 23.65 -20.41
C HIS A 325 -32.00 23.25 -20.10
N LEU A 326 -31.44 22.29 -20.84
CA LEU A 326 -30.07 21.77 -20.67
C LEU A 326 -29.04 22.88 -20.41
N LYS A 327 -29.13 24.00 -21.14
CA LYS A 327 -28.20 25.13 -21.05
C LYS A 327 -28.26 25.92 -19.73
N SER A 328 -29.34 25.81 -18.97
CA SER A 328 -29.49 26.47 -17.66
C SER A 328 -28.95 25.63 -16.50
N THR A 329 -28.66 24.34 -16.74
CA THR A 329 -28.15 23.42 -15.71
C THR A 329 -26.75 23.79 -15.25
N ARG A 330 -26.44 23.46 -13.99
CA ARG A 330 -25.09 23.63 -13.43
C ARG A 330 -24.08 22.77 -14.19
N PHE A 331 -24.47 21.53 -14.50
CA PHE A 331 -23.69 20.61 -15.32
C PHE A 331 -23.23 21.24 -16.65
N TYR A 332 -24.14 21.83 -17.43
CA TYR A 332 -23.78 22.40 -18.74
C TYR A 332 -22.85 23.62 -18.63
N LYS A 333 -23.03 24.46 -17.60
CA LYS A 333 -22.11 25.59 -17.33
C LYS A 333 -20.70 25.09 -17.01
N LEU A 334 -20.60 24.06 -16.16
CA LEU A 334 -19.31 23.45 -15.82
C LEU A 334 -18.69 22.74 -17.02
N LEU A 335 -19.47 22.09 -17.89
CA LEU A 335 -18.99 21.52 -19.15
C LEU A 335 -18.34 22.61 -20.03
N ALA A 336 -19.01 23.75 -20.19
CA ALA A 336 -18.48 24.84 -21.00
C ALA A 336 -17.17 25.41 -20.43
N ASN A 337 -17.10 25.58 -19.11
CA ASN A 337 -15.89 26.05 -18.44
C ASN A 337 -14.76 25.01 -18.51
N ALA A 338 -15.06 23.71 -18.34
CA ALA A 338 -14.08 22.63 -18.40
C ALA A 338 -13.44 22.53 -19.79
N ILE A 339 -14.21 22.70 -20.87
CA ILE A 339 -13.67 22.71 -22.24
C ILE A 339 -12.65 23.84 -22.44
N GLN A 340 -12.77 24.97 -21.72
CA GLN A 340 -11.84 26.09 -21.80
C GLN A 340 -10.65 25.98 -20.84
N ASP A 341 -10.89 25.52 -19.61
CA ASP A 341 -9.92 25.57 -18.51
C ASP A 341 -9.04 24.31 -18.41
N VAL A 342 -9.51 23.16 -18.89
CA VAL A 342 -8.72 21.92 -18.85
C VAL A 342 -7.55 22.07 -19.82
N THR A 343 -6.34 21.76 -19.36
CA THR A 343 -5.19 21.62 -20.26
C THR A 343 -4.49 20.33 -19.90
N LEU A 344 -4.09 19.56 -20.91
CA LEU A 344 -3.32 18.35 -20.69
C LEU A 344 -1.89 18.74 -20.38
N THR A 345 -1.52 18.66 -19.10
CA THR A 345 -0.12 18.80 -18.69
C THR A 345 0.72 17.65 -19.23
N ASP A 346 2.04 17.80 -19.25
CA ASP A 346 2.98 16.77 -19.73
C ASP A 346 3.03 15.50 -18.87
N HIS A 347 2.23 15.44 -17.82
CA HIS A 347 2.17 14.28 -16.96
C HIS A 347 1.34 13.15 -17.58
N TRP A 348 2.00 12.04 -17.92
CA TRP A 348 1.39 10.85 -18.55
C TRP A 348 0.11 10.35 -17.88
N ILE A 349 0.07 10.31 -16.54
CA ILE A 349 -1.13 9.89 -15.78
C ILE A 349 -2.36 10.76 -16.12
N ILE A 350 -2.17 12.07 -16.33
CA ILE A 350 -3.27 12.97 -16.67
C ILE A 350 -3.70 12.73 -18.11
N ARG A 351 -2.75 12.56 -19.04
CA ARG A 351 -3.02 12.30 -20.45
C ARG A 351 -3.78 10.98 -20.68
N VAL A 352 -3.29 9.88 -20.13
CA VAL A 352 -3.93 8.54 -20.25
C VAL A 352 -5.26 8.50 -19.50
N GLY A 353 -5.35 9.16 -18.35
CA GLY A 353 -6.56 9.18 -17.52
C GLY A 353 -7.62 10.19 -17.98
N CYS A 354 -7.38 11.04 -18.98
CA CYS A 354 -8.29 12.15 -19.28
C CYS A 354 -9.66 11.67 -19.79
N VAL A 355 -9.67 10.68 -20.67
CA VAL A 355 -10.92 10.14 -21.24
C VAL A 355 -11.82 9.54 -20.16
N SER A 356 -11.25 8.82 -19.19
CA SER A 356 -12.02 8.26 -18.08
C SER A 356 -12.56 9.34 -17.14
N LYS A 357 -11.83 10.44 -16.94
CA LYS A 357 -12.30 11.61 -16.18
C LYS A 357 -13.49 12.29 -16.87
N TRP A 358 -13.39 12.54 -18.17
CA TRP A 358 -14.51 13.07 -18.96
C TRP A 358 -15.71 12.13 -18.93
N CYS A 359 -15.51 10.83 -19.12
CA CYS A 359 -16.57 9.83 -19.00
C CYS A 359 -17.26 9.90 -17.62
N ASN A 360 -16.51 9.91 -16.52
CA ASN A 360 -17.08 10.04 -15.18
C ASN A 360 -17.87 11.34 -14.99
N PHE A 361 -17.36 12.47 -15.49
CA PHE A 361 -18.07 13.74 -15.45
C PHE A 361 -19.43 13.67 -16.16
N PHE A 362 -19.48 13.05 -17.35
CA PHE A 362 -20.73 12.84 -18.08
C PHE A 362 -21.66 11.83 -17.41
N VAL A 363 -21.14 10.73 -16.85
CA VAL A 363 -21.98 9.77 -16.10
C VAL A 363 -22.68 10.46 -14.93
N MET A 364 -21.96 11.27 -14.16
CA MET A 364 -22.53 11.98 -13.02
C MET A 364 -23.48 13.12 -13.46
N GLY A 365 -23.15 13.84 -14.53
CA GLY A 365 -23.99 14.92 -15.05
C GLY A 365 -25.26 14.46 -15.74
N LEU A 366 -25.20 13.37 -16.51
CA LEU A 366 -26.38 12.80 -17.15
C LEU A 366 -27.38 12.24 -16.13
N GLN A 367 -26.94 11.82 -14.94
CA GLN A 367 -27.85 11.47 -13.83
C GLN A 367 -28.69 12.66 -13.33
N GLU A 368 -28.24 13.91 -13.52
CA GLU A 368 -29.01 15.12 -13.18
C GLU A 368 -30.06 15.44 -14.24
N VAL A 369 -29.78 15.12 -15.51
CA VAL A 369 -30.52 15.63 -16.67
C VAL A 369 -31.43 14.57 -17.30
N LEU A 370 -31.08 13.29 -17.22
CA LEU A 370 -31.90 12.20 -17.78
C LEU A 370 -33.05 11.84 -16.82
N PRO A 371 -34.28 11.67 -17.34
CA PRO A 371 -35.41 11.21 -16.53
C PRO A 371 -35.15 9.81 -15.96
N LYS A 372 -35.50 9.58 -14.70
CA LYS A 372 -35.29 8.28 -14.02
C LYS A 372 -36.38 7.23 -14.30
N THR A 373 -37.53 7.66 -14.83
CA THR A 373 -38.66 6.76 -15.04
C THR A 373 -38.60 6.16 -16.43
N ASN A 374 -38.65 4.83 -16.55
CA ASN A 374 -38.85 4.17 -17.84
C ASN A 374 -40.33 4.27 -18.25
N LYS A 375 -40.87 5.49 -18.48
CA LYS A 375 -42.17 5.63 -19.15
C LYS A 375 -41.93 5.65 -20.65
N LYS A 376 -42.83 5.02 -21.42
CA LYS A 376 -42.72 4.80 -22.88
C LYS A 376 -42.60 6.06 -23.78
N GLY A 377 -42.43 7.25 -23.21
CA GLY A 377 -42.13 8.50 -23.92
C GLY A 377 -40.82 9.19 -23.50
N ASP A 378 -40.10 8.64 -22.51
CA ASP A 378 -38.87 9.25 -22.00
C ASP A 378 -37.66 8.99 -22.92
N ASN A 379 -37.67 7.91 -23.71
CA ASN A 379 -36.60 7.59 -24.67
C ASN A 379 -36.40 8.70 -25.72
N ASP A 380 -37.47 9.30 -26.23
CA ASP A 380 -37.37 10.39 -27.22
C ASP A 380 -36.79 11.67 -26.58
N VAL A 381 -37.07 11.91 -25.30
CA VAL A 381 -36.54 13.05 -24.55
C VAL A 381 -35.06 12.84 -24.26
N GLU A 382 -34.67 11.64 -23.82
CA GLU A 382 -33.28 11.24 -23.62
C GLU A 382 -32.46 11.39 -24.92
N GLU A 383 -32.97 10.85 -26.03
CA GLU A 383 -32.31 10.96 -27.34
C GLU A 383 -32.19 12.42 -27.81
N ASN A 384 -33.21 13.25 -27.59
CA ASN A 384 -33.15 14.68 -27.94
C ASN A 384 -32.11 15.44 -27.11
N ILE A 385 -32.00 15.16 -25.81
CA ILE A 385 -30.98 15.78 -24.94
C ILE A 385 -29.57 15.36 -25.38
N VAL A 386 -29.38 14.08 -25.66
CA VAL A 386 -28.11 13.51 -26.11
C VAL A 386 -27.71 14.09 -27.46
N LYS A 387 -28.63 14.15 -28.41
CA LYS A 387 -28.41 14.75 -29.73
C LYS A 387 -28.02 16.22 -29.61
N SER A 388 -28.72 16.99 -28.77
CA SER A 388 -28.41 18.40 -28.50
C SER A 388 -27.01 18.59 -27.90
N LEU A 389 -26.59 17.72 -26.97
CA LEU A 389 -25.24 17.74 -26.39
C LEU A 389 -24.15 17.43 -27.43
N ILE A 390 -24.37 16.40 -28.25
CA ILE A 390 -23.42 16.00 -29.30
C ILE A 390 -23.30 17.13 -30.33
N GLU A 391 -24.41 17.69 -30.80
CA GLU A 391 -24.42 18.80 -31.75
C GLU A 391 -23.72 20.05 -31.20
N ASP A 392 -23.92 20.40 -29.92
CA ASP A 392 -23.25 21.56 -29.32
C ASP A 392 -21.74 21.35 -29.17
N ILE A 393 -21.30 20.15 -28.72
CA ILE A 393 -19.86 19.85 -28.60
C ILE A 393 -19.21 19.78 -29.99
N MET A 394 -19.87 19.18 -30.98
CA MET A 394 -19.39 19.15 -32.37
C MET A 394 -19.29 20.56 -32.97
N LYS A 395 -20.27 21.43 -32.68
CA LYS A 395 -20.21 22.82 -33.10
C LYS A 395 -19.01 23.54 -32.48
N ARG A 396 -18.77 23.36 -31.18
CA ARG A 396 -17.59 23.92 -30.50
C ARG A 396 -16.28 23.37 -31.06
N LEU A 397 -16.23 22.09 -31.43
CA LEU A 397 -15.07 21.49 -32.07
C LEU A 397 -14.77 22.17 -33.42
N ASN A 398 -15.80 22.41 -34.24
CA ASN A 398 -15.67 23.07 -35.54
C ASN A 398 -15.31 24.56 -35.42
N ASP A 399 -15.84 25.23 -34.40
CA ASP A 399 -15.60 26.66 -34.16
C ASP A 399 -14.29 26.93 -33.36
N ALA A 400 -13.64 25.89 -32.83
CA ALA A 400 -12.46 26.01 -31.99
C ALA A 400 -11.25 26.51 -32.80
N ARG A 401 -10.70 27.66 -32.37
CA ARG A 401 -9.47 28.24 -32.92
C ARG A 401 -8.22 27.93 -32.10
N PHE A 402 -8.38 27.43 -30.87
CA PHE A 402 -7.28 27.13 -29.98
C PHE A 402 -7.09 25.61 -29.85
N PRO A 403 -5.87 25.08 -29.97
CA PRO A 403 -5.59 23.65 -29.87
C PRO A 403 -6.11 23.02 -28.57
N ALA A 404 -5.96 23.68 -27.43
CA ALA A 404 -6.47 23.18 -26.14
C ALA A 404 -8.00 22.99 -26.13
N VAL A 405 -8.75 23.93 -26.72
CA VAL A 405 -10.22 23.84 -26.81
C VAL A 405 -10.64 22.73 -27.76
N CYS A 406 -9.91 22.56 -28.87
CA CYS A 406 -10.11 21.48 -29.83
C CYS A 406 -9.85 20.11 -29.16
N GLN A 407 -8.70 19.95 -28.51
CA GLN A 407 -8.32 18.78 -27.74
C GLN A 407 -9.38 18.41 -26.69
N ASN A 408 -9.82 19.38 -25.87
CA ASN A 408 -10.82 19.13 -24.85
C ASN A 408 -12.18 18.77 -25.43
N SER A 409 -12.57 19.36 -26.56
CA SER A 409 -13.85 19.04 -27.22
C SER A 409 -13.83 17.60 -27.76
N ILE A 410 -12.71 17.15 -28.32
CA ILE A 410 -12.51 15.76 -28.77
C ILE A 410 -12.55 14.77 -27.58
N LEU A 411 -11.87 15.10 -26.48
CA LEU A 411 -11.88 14.24 -25.28
C LEU A 411 -13.24 14.23 -24.57
N ALA A 412 -13.92 15.38 -24.53
CA ALA A 412 -15.26 15.51 -23.98
C ALA A 412 -16.28 14.70 -24.80
N ILE A 413 -16.27 14.79 -26.13
CA ILE A 413 -17.22 14.03 -26.96
C ILE A 413 -16.97 12.52 -26.88
N THR A 414 -15.70 12.11 -26.77
CA THR A 414 -15.32 10.71 -26.52
C THR A 414 -15.83 10.25 -25.16
N GLY A 415 -15.61 11.04 -24.11
CA GLY A 415 -16.12 10.77 -22.77
C GLY A 415 -17.64 10.67 -22.72
N LEU A 416 -18.35 11.54 -23.45
CA LEU A 416 -19.80 11.49 -23.60
C LEU A 416 -20.23 10.15 -24.22
N CYS A 417 -19.70 9.76 -25.37
CA CYS A 417 -20.05 8.48 -26.00
C CYS A 417 -19.80 7.27 -25.09
N LEU A 418 -18.70 7.26 -24.34
CA LEU A 418 -18.43 6.20 -23.36
C LEU A 418 -19.43 6.22 -22.19
N ALA A 419 -19.84 7.41 -21.74
CA ALA A 419 -20.87 7.54 -20.70
C ALA A 419 -22.23 7.05 -21.21
N LEU A 420 -22.62 7.37 -22.44
CA LEU A 420 -23.87 6.91 -23.06
C LEU A 420 -23.95 5.36 -23.12
N LYS A 421 -22.82 4.67 -23.25
CA LYS A 421 -22.75 3.20 -23.15
C LYS A 421 -23.27 2.70 -21.80
N SER A 422 -22.98 3.41 -20.69
CA SER A 422 -23.45 3.02 -19.36
C SER A 422 -24.96 3.21 -19.17
N PHE A 423 -25.59 4.04 -20.00
CA PHE A 423 -27.05 4.27 -20.01
C PHE A 423 -27.78 3.45 -21.10
N ASN A 424 -27.08 2.59 -21.86
CA ASN A 424 -27.67 1.76 -22.93
C ASN A 424 -28.47 2.52 -23.99
N ILE A 425 -28.01 3.70 -24.40
CA ILE A 425 -28.71 4.53 -25.40
C ILE A 425 -28.57 3.91 -26.80
N MET A 426 -29.70 3.72 -27.49
CA MET A 426 -29.76 2.99 -28.76
C MET A 426 -29.01 3.67 -29.91
N SER A 427 -29.03 5.00 -29.95
CA SER A 427 -28.37 5.80 -31.00
C SER A 427 -26.84 5.90 -30.85
N LEU A 428 -26.24 5.29 -29.82
CA LEU A 428 -24.82 5.39 -29.51
C LEU A 428 -23.91 4.99 -30.69
N GLN A 429 -24.20 3.86 -31.34
CA GLN A 429 -23.37 3.39 -32.45
C GLN A 429 -23.37 4.39 -33.60
N HIS A 430 -24.54 4.91 -33.96
CA HIS A 430 -24.68 5.90 -35.02
C HIS A 430 -23.90 7.19 -34.71
N HIS A 431 -24.01 7.70 -33.48
CA HIS A 431 -23.27 8.88 -33.05
C HIS A 431 -21.75 8.64 -33.06
N ALA A 432 -21.29 7.50 -32.54
CA ALA A 432 -19.88 7.13 -32.56
C ALA A 432 -19.33 7.05 -33.99
N THR A 433 -20.08 6.45 -34.94
CA THR A 433 -19.70 6.40 -36.35
C THR A 433 -19.57 7.80 -36.98
N ILE A 434 -20.52 8.70 -36.73
CA ILE A 434 -20.47 10.08 -37.25
C ILE A 434 -19.24 10.81 -36.72
N ILE A 435 -18.96 10.69 -35.42
CA ILE A 435 -17.82 11.35 -34.78
C ILE A 435 -16.51 10.79 -35.33
N ILE A 436 -16.38 9.46 -35.46
CA ILE A 436 -15.18 8.83 -36.03
C ILE A 436 -14.92 9.35 -37.45
N ARG A 437 -15.93 9.33 -38.34
CA ARG A 437 -15.77 9.84 -39.71
C ARG A 437 -15.36 11.30 -39.72
N HIS A 438 -16.00 12.13 -38.88
CA HIS A 438 -15.63 13.53 -38.77
C HIS A 438 -14.17 13.73 -38.31
N LEU A 439 -13.68 12.92 -37.38
CA LEU A 439 -12.29 12.98 -36.91
C LEU A 439 -11.30 12.52 -38.00
N LEU A 440 -11.60 11.43 -38.71
CA LEU A 440 -10.79 10.94 -39.82
C LEU A 440 -10.72 11.97 -40.96
N ASP A 441 -11.87 12.52 -41.38
CA ASP A 441 -11.94 13.42 -42.53
C ASP A 441 -11.29 14.80 -42.26
N ASN A 442 -11.37 15.31 -41.02
CA ASN A 442 -11.03 16.71 -40.73
C ASN A 442 -9.78 16.91 -39.88
N PHE A 443 -9.37 15.91 -39.11
CA PHE A 443 -8.29 16.03 -38.13
C PHE A 443 -7.17 15.01 -38.36
N PHE A 444 -7.43 13.90 -39.05
CA PHE A 444 -6.40 12.95 -39.45
C PHE A 444 -5.77 13.42 -40.77
N VAL A 445 -4.76 14.29 -40.68
CA VAL A 445 -4.13 14.88 -41.87
C VAL A 445 -2.62 14.65 -41.85
N ASP A 446 -2.07 14.18 -42.97
CA ASP A 446 -0.63 14.07 -43.16
C ASP A 446 0.02 15.45 -43.17
N ALA A 447 1.09 15.61 -42.37
CA ALA A 447 1.81 16.86 -42.20
C ALA A 447 2.28 17.51 -43.52
N ALA A 448 2.38 16.74 -44.61
CA ALA A 448 2.76 17.19 -45.94
C ALA A 448 1.63 17.89 -46.73
N SER A 449 0.36 17.73 -46.35
CA SER A 449 -0.80 18.15 -47.15
C SER A 449 -1.50 19.43 -46.65
N VAL A 450 -0.98 20.06 -45.59
CA VAL A 450 -1.72 21.08 -44.83
C VAL A 450 -1.43 22.50 -45.33
N SER A 451 -2.48 23.21 -45.76
CA SER A 451 -2.41 24.65 -46.03
C SER A 451 -2.19 25.46 -44.75
N LYS A 452 -1.59 26.65 -44.83
CA LYS A 452 -1.28 27.53 -43.67
C LYS A 452 -2.48 27.84 -42.75
N GLN A 453 -3.71 27.61 -43.19
CA GLN A 453 -4.94 27.84 -42.40
C GLN A 453 -5.31 26.68 -41.45
N ASN A 454 -4.64 25.52 -41.53
CA ASN A 454 -4.97 24.32 -40.74
C ASN A 454 -3.85 23.90 -39.76
N GLN A 455 -2.87 24.77 -39.46
CA GLN A 455 -1.75 24.44 -38.56
C GLN A 455 -2.17 24.06 -37.14
N ASP A 456 -3.28 24.60 -36.64
CA ASP A 456 -3.79 24.27 -35.30
C ASP A 456 -4.30 22.82 -35.20
N LYS A 457 -4.72 22.22 -36.34
CA LYS A 457 -5.20 20.84 -36.42
C LYS A 457 -4.07 19.82 -36.43
N THR A 458 -2.86 20.24 -36.81
CA THR A 458 -1.64 19.40 -36.77
C THR A 458 -0.90 19.44 -35.45
N ASN A 459 -1.44 20.14 -34.43
CA ASN A 459 -0.81 20.19 -33.11
C ASN A 459 -0.80 18.79 -32.46
N ASP A 460 0.33 18.39 -31.89
CA ASP A 460 0.54 17.12 -31.20
C ASP A 460 -0.53 16.85 -30.13
N GLU A 461 -1.00 17.88 -29.43
CA GLU A 461 -2.06 17.76 -28.42
C GLU A 461 -3.41 17.37 -29.02
N VAL A 462 -3.73 17.91 -30.20
CA VAL A 462 -4.94 17.60 -30.95
C VAL A 462 -4.82 16.21 -31.55
N GLN A 463 -3.69 15.90 -32.20
CA GLN A 463 -3.42 14.57 -32.76
C GLN A 463 -3.47 13.47 -31.69
N PHE A 464 -2.89 13.72 -30.51
CA PHE A 464 -3.02 12.83 -29.36
C PHE A 464 -4.48 12.58 -28.97
N SER A 465 -5.30 13.64 -28.90
CA SER A 465 -6.72 13.47 -28.57
C SER A 465 -7.50 12.73 -29.66
N VAL A 466 -7.17 12.92 -30.94
CA VAL A 466 -7.78 12.18 -32.06
C VAL A 466 -7.44 10.69 -31.94
N MET A 467 -6.17 10.34 -31.72
CA MET A 467 -5.76 8.95 -31.55
C MET A 467 -6.45 8.28 -30.36
N MET A 468 -6.51 8.97 -29.21
CA MET A 468 -7.22 8.48 -28.03
C MET A 468 -8.73 8.32 -28.31
N ALA A 469 -9.35 9.28 -29.00
CA ALA A 469 -10.75 9.21 -29.38
C ALA A 469 -11.04 8.03 -30.31
N LEU A 470 -10.27 7.84 -31.38
CA LEU A 470 -10.42 6.73 -32.32
C LEU A 470 -10.26 5.37 -31.61
N GLY A 471 -9.23 5.23 -30.77
CA GLY A 471 -9.00 4.02 -29.98
C GLY A 471 -10.19 3.68 -29.07
N HIS A 472 -10.73 4.65 -28.34
CA HIS A 472 -11.87 4.41 -27.45
C HIS A 472 -13.20 4.23 -28.19
N LEU A 473 -13.48 5.04 -29.22
CA LEU A 473 -14.73 4.99 -29.97
C LEU A 473 -14.84 3.74 -30.85
N SER A 474 -13.72 3.18 -31.34
CA SER A 474 -13.73 1.92 -32.10
C SER A 474 -14.39 0.78 -31.33
N THR A 475 -14.23 0.74 -30.00
CA THR A 475 -14.85 -0.26 -29.11
C THR A 475 -16.38 -0.18 -29.06
N LEU A 476 -16.97 0.92 -29.54
CA LEU A 476 -18.42 1.15 -29.61
C LEU A 476 -19.01 0.76 -30.97
N VAL A 477 -18.21 0.70 -32.03
CA VAL A 477 -18.65 0.48 -33.43
C VAL A 477 -18.18 -0.88 -33.97
N MET A 478 -18.05 -1.89 -33.10
CA MET A 478 -17.57 -3.23 -33.46
C MET A 478 -18.39 -3.94 -34.57
N THR A 479 -19.58 -3.44 -34.90
CA THR A 479 -20.43 -3.96 -35.98
C THR A 479 -20.02 -3.49 -37.37
N ASP A 480 -19.21 -2.43 -37.51
CA ASP A 480 -18.70 -1.93 -38.78
C ASP A 480 -17.22 -2.31 -38.93
N GLU A 481 -16.96 -3.57 -39.30
CA GLU A 481 -15.61 -4.13 -39.42
C GLU A 481 -14.70 -3.32 -40.36
N LYS A 482 -15.27 -2.70 -41.41
CA LYS A 482 -14.51 -1.89 -42.38
C LYS A 482 -13.96 -0.62 -41.75
N LEU A 483 -14.80 0.06 -40.97
CA LEU A 483 -14.41 1.27 -40.27
C LEU A 483 -13.42 0.96 -39.14
N VAL A 484 -13.56 -0.18 -38.46
CA VAL A 484 -12.58 -0.64 -37.48
C VAL A 484 -11.23 -0.96 -38.14
N SER A 485 -11.21 -1.63 -39.30
CA SER A 485 -9.95 -1.89 -40.03
C SER A 485 -9.29 -0.58 -40.48
N GLU A 486 -10.07 0.37 -40.99
CA GLU A 486 -9.55 1.68 -41.41
C GLU A 486 -8.92 2.46 -40.25
N ILE A 487 -9.54 2.43 -39.06
CA ILE A 487 -8.95 3.04 -37.85
C ILE A 487 -7.63 2.35 -37.48
N ILE A 488 -7.59 1.02 -37.50
CA ILE A 488 -6.39 0.26 -37.14
C ILE A 488 -5.26 0.56 -38.13
N ASP A 489 -5.54 0.51 -39.43
CA ASP A 489 -4.56 0.79 -40.49
C ASP A 489 -3.98 2.20 -40.35
N ASN A 490 -4.84 3.19 -40.10
CA ASN A 490 -4.43 4.57 -39.86
C ASN A 490 -3.56 4.74 -38.61
N LEU A 491 -3.93 4.08 -37.49
CA LEU A 491 -3.13 4.12 -36.27
C LEU A 491 -1.77 3.42 -36.43
N VAL A 492 -1.72 2.31 -37.17
CA VAL A 492 -0.49 1.57 -37.47
C VAL A 492 0.43 2.38 -38.37
N MET A 493 -0.10 3.01 -39.42
CA MET A 493 0.66 3.91 -40.30
C MET A 493 1.34 5.03 -39.51
N LYS A 494 0.63 5.67 -38.58
CA LYS A 494 1.20 6.72 -37.71
C LYS A 494 2.29 6.23 -36.77
N LEU A 495 2.20 4.98 -36.29
CA LEU A 495 3.26 4.38 -35.48
C LEU A 495 4.51 4.13 -36.31
N SER A 496 4.37 3.67 -37.56
CA SER A 496 5.51 3.44 -38.45
C SER A 496 6.24 4.73 -38.89
N GLU A 497 5.55 5.88 -38.96
CA GLU A 497 6.18 7.18 -39.24
C GLU A 497 7.16 7.65 -38.13
N VAL A 498 7.02 7.13 -36.91
CA VAL A 498 7.88 7.50 -35.77
C VAL A 498 9.21 6.74 -35.79
N ASP A 499 9.24 5.54 -36.39
CA ASP A 499 10.45 4.71 -36.48
C ASP A 499 11.42 5.15 -37.60
N GLU A 500 10.98 6.02 -38.52
CA GLU A 500 11.81 6.55 -39.62
C GLU A 500 12.44 7.95 -39.33
N ARG A 501 12.26 8.49 -38.12
CA ARG A 501 12.93 9.72 -37.64
C ARG A 501 13.91 9.40 -36.52
#